data_AF-V6L0K7-F1
#
_entry.id   AF-V6L0K7-F1
#
_cell.length_a   1.000
_cell.length_b   1.000
_cell.length_c   1.000
_cell.angle_alpha   90.00
_cell.angle_beta   90.00
_cell.angle_gamma   90.00
#
_symmetry.space_group_name_H-M   'P 1'
#
loop_
_entity.id
_entity.type
_entity.pdbx_description
1 polymer ?
#
loop_
_entity_poly.entity_id
_entity_poly.type
_entity_poly.pdbx_seq_one_letter_code
_entity_poly.pdbx_strand_id
1 'polypeptide(L)'
;GQRKRIMRLGAVALVGSLAGAALLIVLPPGAFELIVPVLIAIALVLVVLQPRLSRLVKRRREEKDAGSPAHGGPALLGGMGFASAYGGYFGAAQGVLYLALMGLVLPDDLQRLNATKNVLSAVVNGVAAVFFLFVAEFHWTAVLLVAVGSTVGGQLGARIGRRLPPTVLRGVIVVVGLAAIIQLLLG
;
A
#
# COMPACT_ATOMS: atom_id res chain seq x y z
N GLY A 1 -18.29 -9.02 -14.95
CA GLY A 1 -18.55 -8.85 -13.51
C GLY A 1 -17.25 -8.68 -12.73
N GLN A 2 -17.22 -7.77 -11.75
CA GLN A 2 -16.03 -7.44 -10.94
C GLN A 2 -15.44 -8.66 -10.20
N ARG A 3 -16.27 -9.65 -9.84
CA ARG A 3 -15.84 -10.88 -9.13
C ARG A 3 -14.66 -11.60 -9.81
N LYS A 4 -14.72 -11.83 -11.13
CA LYS A 4 -13.64 -12.50 -11.87
C LYS A 4 -12.34 -11.70 -11.84
N ARG A 5 -12.43 -10.36 -11.88
CA ARG A 5 -11.28 -9.46 -11.79
C ARG A 5 -10.68 -9.46 -10.38
N ILE A 6 -11.50 -9.35 -9.35
CA ILE A 6 -11.08 -9.42 -7.95
C ILE A 6 -10.39 -10.75 -7.67
N MET A 7 -10.93 -11.88 -8.14
CA MET A 7 -10.27 -13.19 -7.98
C MET A 7 -8.92 -13.24 -8.68
N ARG A 8 -8.82 -12.75 -9.93
CA ARG A 8 -7.56 -12.74 -10.68
C ARG A 8 -6.49 -11.85 -10.05
N LEU A 9 -6.85 -10.60 -9.72
CA LEU A 9 -5.95 -9.66 -9.06
C LEU A 9 -5.65 -10.10 -7.62
N GLY A 10 -6.60 -10.73 -6.96
CA GLY A 10 -6.44 -11.31 -5.62
C GLY A 10 -5.43 -12.46 -5.61
N ALA A 11 -5.46 -13.34 -6.61
CA ALA A 11 -4.44 -14.38 -6.76
C ALA A 11 -3.04 -13.79 -6.97
N VAL A 12 -2.92 -12.77 -7.84
CA VAL A 12 -1.65 -12.04 -8.02
C VAL A 12 -1.21 -11.34 -6.74
N ALA A 13 -2.16 -10.74 -6.01
CA ALA A 13 -1.87 -10.05 -4.77
C ALA A 13 -1.39 -11.02 -3.69
N LEU A 14 -2.04 -12.19 -3.58
CA LEU A 14 -1.65 -13.27 -2.68
C LEU A 14 -0.22 -13.73 -2.98
N VAL A 15 0.07 -14.12 -4.22
CA VAL A 15 1.41 -14.58 -4.61
C VAL A 15 2.47 -13.50 -4.41
N GLY A 16 2.17 -12.26 -4.84
CA GLY A 16 3.07 -11.12 -4.65
C GLY A 16 3.34 -10.87 -3.16
N SER A 17 2.31 -10.81 -2.33
CA SER A 17 2.46 -10.57 -0.90
C SER A 17 3.23 -11.67 -0.16
N LEU A 18 3.04 -12.93 -0.53
CA LEU A 18 3.87 -14.04 -0.01
C LEU A 18 5.34 -13.85 -0.38
N ALA A 19 5.63 -13.50 -1.64
CA ALA A 19 7.00 -13.25 -2.07
C ALA A 19 7.62 -12.06 -1.32
N GLY A 20 6.85 -10.99 -1.10
CA GLY A 20 7.28 -9.83 -0.31
C GLY A 20 7.54 -10.17 1.16
N ALA A 21 6.64 -10.90 1.80
CA ALA A 21 6.79 -11.31 3.19
C ALA A 21 7.97 -12.27 3.38
N ALA A 22 8.17 -13.21 2.46
CA ALA A 22 9.32 -14.10 2.45
C ALA A 22 10.64 -13.34 2.27
N LEU A 23 10.66 -12.32 1.40
CA LEU A 23 11.85 -11.48 1.19
C LEU A 23 12.26 -10.75 2.47
N LEU A 24 11.31 -10.40 3.34
CA LEU A 24 11.61 -9.76 4.62
C LEU A 24 12.42 -10.67 5.56
N ILE A 25 12.19 -11.99 5.51
CA ILE A 25 12.86 -12.96 6.39
C ILE A 25 14.24 -13.35 5.86
N VAL A 26 14.41 -13.37 4.54
CA VAL A 26 15.68 -13.73 3.90
C VAL A 26 16.70 -12.59 3.98
N LEU A 27 16.24 -11.33 4.14
CA LEU A 27 17.14 -10.19 4.20
C LEU A 27 17.88 -10.13 5.54
N PRO A 28 19.22 -9.90 5.54
CA PRO A 28 19.97 -9.71 6.77
C PRO A 28 19.40 -8.54 7.59
N PRO A 29 19.44 -8.59 8.93
CA PRO A 29 18.95 -7.50 9.78
C PRO A 29 19.53 -6.12 9.42
N GLY A 30 20.83 -6.05 9.10
CA GLY A 30 21.47 -4.81 8.66
C GLY A 30 20.98 -4.29 7.29
N ALA A 31 20.48 -5.17 6.42
CA ALA A 31 19.86 -4.74 5.17
C ALA A 31 18.51 -4.06 5.42
N PHE A 32 17.73 -4.54 6.39
CA PHE A 32 16.46 -3.92 6.76
C PHE A 32 16.66 -2.50 7.29
N GLU A 33 17.62 -2.29 8.21
CA GLU A 33 17.94 -0.96 8.75
C GLU A 33 18.33 0.05 7.67
N LEU A 34 19.05 -0.38 6.63
CA LEU A 34 19.42 0.47 5.50
C LEU A 34 18.25 0.73 4.54
N ILE A 35 17.36 -0.25 4.36
CA ILE A 35 16.26 -0.19 3.39
C ILE A 35 15.08 0.60 3.96
N VAL A 36 14.78 0.51 5.26
CA VAL A 36 13.60 1.16 5.87
C VAL A 36 13.56 2.68 5.61
N PRO A 37 14.64 3.46 5.82
CA PRO A 37 14.62 4.89 5.51
C PRO A 37 14.28 5.18 4.04
N VAL A 38 14.82 4.37 3.13
CA VAL A 38 14.54 4.50 1.68
C VAL A 38 13.07 4.17 1.40
N LEU A 39 12.49 3.14 2.02
CA LEU A 39 11.08 2.79 1.84
C LEU A 39 10.14 3.85 2.42
N ILE A 40 10.48 4.44 3.57
CA ILE A 40 9.73 5.57 4.12
C ILE A 40 9.80 6.75 3.15
N ALA A 41 10.99 7.09 2.64
CA ALA A 41 11.15 8.18 1.67
C ALA A 41 10.31 7.96 0.42
N ILE A 42 10.32 6.74 -0.15
CA ILE A 42 9.46 6.36 -1.28
C ILE A 42 7.97 6.52 -0.93
N ALA A 43 7.55 6.05 0.25
CA ALA A 43 6.17 6.19 0.71
C ALA A 43 5.75 7.66 0.84
N LEU A 44 6.62 8.52 1.38
CA LEU A 44 6.38 9.96 1.48
C LEU A 44 6.26 10.61 0.10
N VAL A 45 7.16 10.28 -0.82
CA VAL A 45 7.08 10.76 -2.21
C VAL A 45 5.75 10.34 -2.85
N LEU A 46 5.33 9.08 -2.67
CA LEU A 46 4.05 8.60 -3.17
C LEU A 46 2.86 9.33 -2.54
N VAL A 47 2.89 9.64 -1.24
CA VAL A 47 1.85 10.42 -0.55
C VAL A 47 1.76 11.85 -1.10
N VAL A 48 2.90 12.49 -1.37
CA VAL A 48 2.97 13.84 -1.95
C VAL A 48 2.50 13.84 -3.41
N LEU A 49 2.84 12.79 -4.17
CA LEU A 49 2.45 12.65 -5.58
C LEU A 49 1.01 12.14 -5.76
N GLN A 50 0.41 11.50 -4.76
CA GLN A 50 -0.94 10.96 -4.79
C GLN A 50 -1.99 11.89 -5.42
N PRO A 51 -2.11 13.19 -5.06
CA PRO A 51 -3.08 14.09 -5.68
C PRO A 51 -2.81 14.33 -7.17
N ARG A 52 -1.55 14.47 -7.58
CA ARG A 52 -1.17 14.63 -9.00
C ARG A 52 -1.50 13.36 -9.77
N LEU A 53 -1.17 12.20 -9.21
CA LEU A 53 -1.43 10.90 -9.80
C LEU A 53 -2.93 10.64 -9.96
N SER A 54 -3.72 11.00 -8.94
CA SER A 54 -5.19 10.92 -9.00
C SER A 54 -5.78 11.84 -10.07
N ARG A 55 -5.24 13.06 -10.25
CA ARG A 55 -5.65 13.98 -11.31
C ARG A 55 -5.25 13.47 -12.70
N LEU A 56 -4.04 12.94 -12.85
CA LEU A 56 -3.56 12.34 -14.10
C LEU A 56 -4.43 11.15 -14.53
N VAL A 57 -4.76 10.28 -13.58
CA VAL A 57 -5.70 9.16 -13.77
C VAL A 57 -7.07 9.69 -14.22
N LYS A 58 -7.61 10.69 -13.53
CA LYS A 58 -8.91 11.28 -13.89
C LYS A 58 -8.91 11.87 -15.30
N ARG A 59 -7.89 12.66 -15.63
CA ARG A 59 -7.74 13.32 -16.93
C ARG A 59 -7.56 12.32 -18.07
N ARG A 60 -6.67 11.32 -17.93
CA ARG A 60 -6.50 10.27 -18.94
C ARG A 60 -7.76 9.45 -19.18
N ARG A 61 -8.66 9.37 -18.18
CA ARG A 61 -9.96 8.71 -18.32
C ARG A 61 -10.96 9.57 -19.10
N GLU A 62 -10.95 10.88 -18.88
CA GLU A 62 -11.75 11.84 -19.67
C GLU A 62 -11.29 11.87 -21.14
N GLU A 63 -10.01 11.63 -21.40
CA GLU A 63 -9.41 11.56 -22.74
C GLU A 63 -9.52 10.17 -23.41
N LYS A 64 -9.92 9.10 -22.69
CA LYS A 64 -9.98 7.73 -23.24
C LYS A 64 -11.36 7.39 -23.80
N ASP A 65 -11.43 7.19 -25.11
CA ASP A 65 -12.55 6.54 -25.78
C ASP A 65 -12.74 5.08 -25.32
N ALA A 66 -13.98 4.59 -25.42
CA ALA A 66 -14.52 3.32 -24.91
C ALA A 66 -13.83 2.01 -25.39
N GLY A 67 -12.68 2.08 -26.08
CA GLY A 67 -11.95 0.95 -26.66
C GLY A 67 -10.81 0.36 -25.83
N SER A 68 -10.54 0.86 -24.60
CA SER A 68 -9.46 0.29 -23.77
C SER A 68 -9.75 -1.15 -23.31
N PRO A 69 -8.76 -2.06 -23.33
CA PRO A 69 -8.98 -3.46 -22.94
C PRO A 69 -9.55 -3.58 -21.52
N ALA A 70 -10.73 -4.17 -21.38
CA ALA A 70 -11.45 -4.31 -20.11
C ALA A 70 -10.68 -5.05 -18.99
N HIS A 71 -9.55 -5.68 -19.33
CA HIS A 71 -8.75 -6.49 -18.41
C HIS A 71 -7.41 -5.85 -18.02
N GLY A 72 -7.04 -4.73 -18.62
CA GLY A 72 -5.79 -4.01 -18.36
C GLY A 72 -4.47 -4.69 -18.76
N GLY A 73 -4.54 -5.89 -19.35
CA GLY A 73 -3.38 -6.56 -19.92
C GLY A 73 -2.37 -7.11 -18.91
N PRO A 74 -1.29 -7.76 -19.40
CA PRO A 74 -0.25 -8.38 -18.56
C PRO A 74 0.57 -7.35 -17.77
N ALA A 75 0.74 -6.13 -18.29
CA ALA A 75 1.45 -5.06 -17.59
C ALA A 75 0.78 -4.68 -16.26
N LEU A 76 -0.57 -4.66 -16.22
CA LEU A 76 -1.31 -4.42 -14.98
C LEU A 76 -1.08 -5.56 -13.98
N LEU A 77 -1.08 -6.82 -14.43
CA LEU A 77 -0.80 -7.95 -13.53
C LEU A 77 0.61 -7.88 -12.96
N GLY A 78 1.62 -7.61 -13.79
CA GLY A 78 3.00 -7.44 -13.34
C GLY A 78 3.11 -6.31 -12.31
N GLY A 79 2.60 -5.13 -12.64
CA GLY A 79 2.60 -3.98 -11.74
C GLY A 79 1.87 -4.25 -10.42
N MET A 80 0.71 -4.92 -10.47
CA MET A 80 -0.02 -5.32 -9.27
C MET A 80 0.74 -6.37 -8.46
N GLY A 81 1.43 -7.31 -9.10
CA GLY A 81 2.30 -8.29 -8.43
C GLY A 81 3.43 -7.59 -7.67
N PHE A 82 4.16 -6.68 -8.32
CA PHE A 82 5.20 -5.88 -7.67
C PHE A 82 4.66 -5.03 -6.54
N ALA A 83 3.55 -4.32 -6.74
CA ALA A 83 2.92 -3.53 -5.70
C ALA A 83 2.43 -4.37 -4.52
N SER A 84 2.06 -5.63 -4.76
CA SER A 84 1.65 -6.58 -3.70
C SER A 84 2.84 -7.16 -2.96
N ALA A 85 3.97 -7.40 -3.64
CA ALA A 85 5.22 -7.79 -3.00
C ALA A 85 5.77 -6.68 -2.10
N TYR A 86 5.79 -5.45 -2.61
CA TYR A 86 6.06 -4.28 -1.78
C TYR A 86 5.09 -4.18 -0.58
N GLY A 87 3.82 -4.47 -0.82
CA GLY A 87 2.78 -4.51 0.21
C GLY A 87 3.02 -5.54 1.31
N GLY A 88 3.40 -6.76 0.93
CA GLY A 88 3.73 -7.83 1.88
C GLY A 88 5.04 -7.60 2.64
N TYR A 89 5.98 -6.84 2.05
CA TYR A 89 7.26 -6.50 2.69
C TYR A 89 7.13 -5.29 3.65
N PHE A 90 6.46 -4.20 3.24
CA PHE A 90 6.41 -2.93 4.01
C PHE A 90 5.01 -2.31 4.13
N GLY A 91 4.13 -2.47 3.14
CA GLY A 91 2.72 -2.06 3.22
C GLY A 91 2.43 -0.55 3.16
N ALA A 92 3.40 0.34 3.42
CA ALA A 92 3.17 1.78 3.46
C ALA A 92 2.78 2.35 2.08
N ALA A 93 1.78 3.24 2.01
CA ALA A 93 1.32 3.86 0.76
C ALA A 93 0.95 2.88 -0.40
N GLN A 94 0.84 1.56 -0.17
CA GLN A 94 0.48 0.55 -1.18
C GLN A 94 -0.83 0.89 -1.90
N GLY A 95 -1.81 1.43 -1.17
CA GLY A 95 -3.08 1.85 -1.75
C GLY A 95 -2.95 2.90 -2.86
N VAL A 96 -1.93 3.75 -2.81
CA VAL A 96 -1.65 4.74 -3.85
C VAL A 96 -1.15 4.05 -5.13
N LEU A 97 -0.24 3.08 -4.99
CA LEU A 97 0.26 2.26 -6.11
C LEU A 97 -0.89 1.52 -6.80
N TYR A 98 -1.76 0.87 -6.04
CA TYR A 98 -2.93 0.17 -6.58
C TYR A 98 -3.87 1.11 -7.34
N LEU A 99 -4.21 2.27 -6.77
CA LEU A 99 -5.08 3.23 -7.45
C LEU A 99 -4.43 3.81 -8.70
N ALA A 100 -3.12 4.04 -8.69
CA ALA A 100 -2.40 4.53 -9.84
C ALA A 100 -2.38 3.52 -10.98
N LEU A 101 -1.95 2.29 -10.70
CA LEU A 101 -1.87 1.21 -11.68
C LEU A 101 -3.25 0.89 -12.26
N MET A 102 -4.25 0.74 -11.39
CA MET A 102 -5.61 0.47 -11.84
C MET A 102 -6.20 1.66 -12.59
N GLY A 103 -6.03 2.88 -12.08
CA GLY A 103 -6.61 4.09 -12.67
C GLY A 103 -6.03 4.46 -14.04
N LEU A 104 -4.77 4.13 -14.30
CA LEU A 104 -4.15 4.36 -15.62
C LEU A 104 -4.68 3.41 -16.70
N VAL A 105 -5.15 2.23 -16.30
CA VAL A 105 -5.35 1.11 -17.20
C VAL A 105 -6.83 0.70 -17.32
N LEU A 106 -7.56 0.65 -16.20
CA LEU A 106 -8.93 0.17 -16.12
C LEU A 106 -9.94 1.30 -16.38
N PRO A 107 -11.02 1.05 -17.14
CA PRO A 107 -12.05 2.05 -17.45
C PRO A 107 -13.07 2.30 -16.31
N ASP A 108 -12.81 1.81 -15.10
CA ASP A 108 -13.75 1.91 -13.97
C ASP A 108 -13.78 3.32 -13.36
N ASP A 109 -14.84 3.61 -12.61
CA ASP A 109 -14.91 4.79 -11.76
C ASP A 109 -14.04 4.64 -10.50
N LEU A 110 -13.68 5.77 -9.88
CA LEU A 110 -12.82 5.80 -8.68
C LEU A 110 -13.43 5.05 -7.49
N GLN A 111 -14.76 4.95 -7.39
CA GLN A 111 -15.39 4.24 -6.29
C GLN A 111 -15.17 2.72 -6.43
N ARG A 112 -15.33 2.17 -7.64
CA ARG A 112 -15.02 0.76 -7.94
C ARG A 112 -13.55 0.43 -7.77
N LEU A 113 -12.65 1.33 -8.18
CA LEU A 113 -11.22 1.16 -7.99
C LEU A 113 -10.83 1.19 -6.51
N ASN A 114 -11.44 2.08 -5.72
CA ASN A 114 -11.27 2.12 -4.27
C ASN A 114 -11.79 0.85 -3.58
N ALA A 115 -12.95 0.34 -4.00
CA ALA A 115 -13.47 -0.92 -3.48
C ALA A 115 -12.52 -2.09 -3.77
N THR A 116 -12.05 -2.20 -5.01
CA THR A 116 -11.09 -3.23 -5.43
C THR A 116 -9.78 -3.11 -4.65
N LYS A 117 -9.24 -1.89 -4.54
CA LYS A 117 -8.04 -1.60 -3.73
C LYS A 117 -8.21 -2.11 -2.30
N ASN A 118 -9.32 -1.78 -1.64
CA ASN A 118 -9.52 -2.16 -0.24
C ASN A 118 -9.58 -3.68 -0.06
N VAL A 119 -10.24 -4.41 -0.96
CA VAL A 119 -10.25 -5.88 -0.95
C VAL A 119 -8.84 -6.44 -1.14
N LEU A 120 -8.09 -5.94 -2.12
CA LEU A 120 -6.73 -6.41 -2.37
C LEU A 120 -5.77 -6.08 -1.22
N SER A 121 -5.90 -4.88 -0.62
CA SER A 121 -5.12 -4.52 0.57
C SER A 121 -5.46 -5.40 1.76
N ALA A 122 -6.72 -5.80 1.94
CA ALA A 122 -7.10 -6.76 2.97
C ALA A 122 -6.46 -8.14 2.72
N VAL A 123 -6.42 -8.60 1.46
CA VAL A 123 -5.73 -9.85 1.08
C VAL A 123 -4.24 -9.76 1.40
N VAL A 124 -3.54 -8.71 0.95
CA VAL A 124 -2.10 -8.55 1.19
C VAL A 124 -1.78 -8.50 2.67
N ASN A 125 -2.49 -7.67 3.43
CA ASN A 125 -2.26 -7.54 4.87
C ASN A 125 -2.62 -8.84 5.62
N GLY A 126 -3.69 -9.52 5.23
CA GLY A 126 -4.08 -10.80 5.80
C GLY A 126 -3.04 -11.89 5.53
N VAL A 127 -2.52 -11.96 4.30
CA VAL A 127 -1.45 -12.89 3.93
C VAL A 127 -0.18 -12.61 4.71
N ALA A 128 0.25 -11.35 4.80
CA ALA A 128 1.42 -10.96 5.58
C ALA A 128 1.23 -11.32 7.07
N ALA A 129 0.08 -11.00 7.66
CA ALA A 129 -0.22 -11.33 9.06
C ALA A 129 -0.18 -12.84 9.33
N VAL A 130 -0.83 -13.64 8.47
CA VAL A 130 -0.82 -15.11 8.57
C VAL A 130 0.59 -15.64 8.39
N PHE A 131 1.34 -15.15 7.40
CA PHE A 131 2.71 -15.58 7.14
C PHE A 131 3.61 -15.32 8.35
N PHE A 132 3.63 -14.10 8.89
CA PHE A 132 4.46 -13.78 10.04
C PHE A 132 4.05 -14.55 11.30
N LEU A 133 2.75 -14.84 11.48
CA LEU A 133 2.27 -15.63 12.62
C LEU A 133 2.94 -17.01 12.73
N PHE A 134 3.32 -17.61 11.59
CA PHE A 134 3.93 -18.94 11.57
C PHE A 134 5.47 -18.93 11.51
N VAL A 135 6.09 -17.82 11.08
CA VAL A 135 7.54 -17.78 10.83
C VAL A 135 8.29 -16.90 11.83
N ALA A 136 7.66 -15.86 12.37
CA ALA A 136 8.32 -14.95 13.29
C ALA A 136 8.21 -15.42 14.74
N GLU A 137 9.26 -15.17 15.52
CA GLU A 137 9.21 -15.27 16.97
C GLU A 137 8.67 -13.98 17.57
N PHE A 138 7.68 -14.08 18.45
CA PHE A 138 6.96 -12.93 18.97
C PHE A 138 7.28 -12.66 20.43
N HIS A 139 7.62 -11.41 20.72
CA HIS A 139 7.49 -10.88 22.06
C HIS A 139 6.05 -10.44 22.28
N TRP A 140 5.21 -11.31 22.87
CA TRP A 140 3.76 -11.10 22.99
C TRP A 140 3.38 -9.78 23.68
N THR A 141 4.18 -9.31 24.62
CA THR A 141 4.02 -7.98 25.23
C THR A 141 4.14 -6.85 24.21
N ALA A 142 5.17 -6.88 23.35
CA ALA A 142 5.35 -5.89 22.29
C ALA A 142 4.22 -5.99 21.25
N VAL A 143 3.80 -7.21 20.90
CA VAL A 143 2.66 -7.44 20.01
C VAL A 143 1.39 -6.80 20.57
N LEU A 144 1.09 -7.01 21.86
CA LEU A 144 -0.10 -6.43 22.50
C LEU A 144 -0.03 -4.90 22.57
N LEU A 145 1.12 -4.35 22.96
CA LEU A 145 1.33 -2.91 23.02
C LEU A 145 1.16 -2.25 21.65
N VAL A 146 1.76 -2.82 20.61
CA VAL A 146 1.61 -2.34 19.24
C VAL A 146 0.18 -2.53 18.74
N ALA A 147 -0.45 -3.68 18.99
CA ALA A 147 -1.83 -3.94 18.56
C ALA A 147 -2.81 -2.94 19.17
N VAL A 148 -2.74 -2.70 20.48
CA VAL A 148 -3.60 -1.74 21.18
C VAL A 148 -3.26 -0.31 20.73
N GLY A 149 -1.99 0.06 20.72
CA GLY A 149 -1.54 1.40 20.31
C GLY A 149 -1.93 1.74 18.87
N SER A 150 -1.71 0.83 17.92
CA SER A 150 -2.09 1.00 16.52
C SER A 150 -3.60 0.98 16.31
N THR A 151 -4.36 0.19 17.09
CA THR A 151 -5.83 0.18 16.99
C THR A 151 -6.40 1.52 17.48
N VAL A 152 -6.02 1.96 18.68
CA VAL A 152 -6.49 3.23 19.25
C VAL A 152 -6.00 4.41 18.41
N GLY A 153 -4.71 4.46 18.10
CA GLY A 153 -4.12 5.49 17.25
C GLY A 153 -4.71 5.52 15.85
N GLY A 154 -4.97 4.36 15.24
CA GLY A 154 -5.60 4.24 13.93
C GLY A 154 -7.06 4.72 13.93
N GLN A 155 -7.84 4.37 14.96
CA GLN A 155 -9.21 4.85 15.10
C GLN A 155 -9.29 6.36 15.34
N LEU A 156 -8.49 6.88 16.27
CA LEU A 156 -8.40 8.32 16.55
C LEU A 156 -7.88 9.08 15.34
N GLY A 157 -6.80 8.59 14.72
CA GLY A 157 -6.21 9.14 13.51
C GLY A 157 -7.19 9.18 12.34
N ALA A 158 -7.99 8.12 12.14
CA ALA A 158 -9.04 8.12 11.13
C ALA A 158 -10.16 9.12 11.45
N ARG A 159 -10.58 9.22 12.72
CA ARG A 159 -11.63 10.15 13.15
C ARG A 159 -11.22 11.61 13.00
N ILE A 160 -10.01 11.95 13.46
CA ILE A 160 -9.46 13.31 13.40
C ILE A 160 -9.03 13.64 11.98
N GLY A 161 -8.31 12.72 11.31
CA GLY A 161 -7.79 12.92 9.95
C GLY A 161 -8.88 13.17 8.92
N ARG A 162 -10.09 12.61 9.10
CA ARG A 162 -11.26 12.91 8.24
C ARG A 162 -11.76 14.35 8.35
N ARG A 163 -11.43 15.07 9.43
CA ARG A 163 -11.79 16.49 9.61
C ARG A 163 -10.70 17.44 9.11
N LEU A 164 -9.49 16.95 8.84
CA LEU A 164 -8.38 17.78 8.39
C LEU A 164 -8.46 18.05 6.88
N PRO A 165 -8.08 19.25 6.41
CA PRO A 165 -7.89 19.49 4.99
C PRO A 165 -6.85 18.51 4.42
N PRO A 166 -7.03 18.00 3.19
CA PRO A 166 -6.11 17.02 2.59
C PRO A 166 -4.64 17.48 2.55
N THR A 167 -4.38 18.78 2.43
CA THR A 167 -3.03 19.36 2.46
C THR A 167 -2.39 19.24 3.83
N VAL A 168 -3.16 19.51 4.90
CA VAL A 168 -2.68 19.41 6.29
C VAL A 168 -2.40 17.95 6.64
N LEU A 169 -3.31 17.04 6.30
CA LEU A 169 -3.11 15.60 6.55
C LEU A 169 -1.82 15.09 5.89
N ARG A 170 -1.57 15.48 4.63
CA ARG A 170 -0.31 15.14 3.94
C ARG A 170 0.91 15.80 4.59
N GLY A 171 0.80 17.07 4.98
CA GLY A 171 1.86 17.78 5.68
C GLY A 171 2.27 17.06 6.97
N VAL A 172 1.29 16.64 7.77
CA VAL A 172 1.54 15.84 8.99
C VAL A 172 2.23 14.51 8.66
N ILE A 173 1.74 13.77 7.65
CA ILE A 173 2.38 12.50 7.23
C ILE A 173 3.85 12.73 6.82
N VAL A 174 4.12 13.79 6.07
CA VAL A 174 5.49 14.12 5.62
C VAL A 174 6.38 14.50 6.80
N VAL A 175 5.90 15.37 7.70
CA VAL A 175 6.67 15.79 8.89
C VAL A 175 7.01 14.59 9.78
N VAL A 176 6.02 13.74 10.08
CA VAL A 176 6.23 12.53 10.90
C VAL A 176 7.18 11.56 10.21
N GLY A 177 7.04 11.35 8.90
CA GLY A 177 7.93 10.44 8.17
C GLY A 177 9.36 10.97 8.06
N LEU A 178 9.55 12.28 7.89
CA LEU A 178 10.89 12.90 7.91
C LEU A 178 11.52 12.79 9.30
N ALA A 179 10.74 13.01 10.36
CA ALA A 179 11.21 12.81 11.73
C ALA A 179 11.65 11.36 11.97
N ALA A 180 10.88 10.38 11.48
CA ALA A 180 11.24 8.97 11.57
C ALA A 180 12.53 8.65 10.79
N ILE A 181 12.71 9.20 9.58
CA ILE A 181 13.96 9.03 8.81
C ILE A 181 15.15 9.64 9.58
N ILE A 182 15.00 10.86 10.10
CA ILE A 182 16.06 11.54 10.85
C ILE A 182 16.45 10.72 12.09
N GLN A 183 15.46 10.23 12.85
CA GLN A 183 15.71 9.39 14.01
C GLN A 183 16.44 8.09 13.63
N LEU A 184 15.99 7.39 12.58
CA LEU A 184 16.64 6.17 12.12
C LEU A 184 18.09 6.39 11.65
N LEU A 185 18.42 7.57 11.16
CA LEU A 185 19.79 7.91 10.72
C LEU A 185 20.69 8.38 11.88
N LEU A 186 20.11 8.91 12.96
CA LEU A 186 20.86 9.47 14.09
C LEU A 186 21.02 8.49 15.27
N GLY A 187 20.19 7.44 15.34
CA GLY A 187 20.14 6.49 16.46
C GLY A 187 19.33 7.00 17.64
#